data_AF-A0A1I8G404-F1
#
_entry.id   AF-A0A1I8G404-F1
#
_cell.length_a   1.000
_cell.length_b   1.000
_cell.length_c   1.000
_cell.angle_alpha   90.00
_cell.angle_beta   90.00
_cell.angle_gamma   90.00
#
_symmetry.space_group_name_H-M   'P 1'
#
loop_
_entity.id
_entity.type
_entity.pdbx_description
1 polymer ?
#
loop_
_entity_poly.entity_id
_entity_poly.type
_entity_poly.pdbx_seq_one_letter_code
_entity_poly.pdbx_strand_id
1 'polypeptide(L)'
;TNRPANSYCRLKGALQTRLRSMASAEDLEGLELCGQSESLTQRLRNILKDYSDGLAIPKEIIQNADDAGATKVTLIYDSRSNRQWQKSVLSGRMADCQGPSLWAHNNSEFTPEDFTNLLNLGGATKRSQSTKVGRFGLGFNSVYNLTDVPSVFSGWRLQFLDPHGETRGRGFLEDVYRRQGGNSTGVKLNFATKAGQQVLADFPHQFAPYAGVMGCASDLSAQPYRGTLIRLPLRTPQQAKESKICQQVYGEMEMRDLLGKTAEVAHLLLLFTQSVSALRLLHLRDGPKAAMLLEVKRSLIECLRPLPVTSDSGKLCDQTQVLTAAVHKMQQESAEKLIGQLRLRIETWYSVKVAKRLGIDALTVDTNRKDDWLQSTAIGFSDSLEMSQHNEVFRPPLASVAVRIKTSQDVSAADVVKPGVAFSFLPLPVETPLLFHVNATFAVTSSRRHLEETTMDESDGRWHPGRWNAALLREAACTALVAAIQRMASDGIVGTPDLWPLPEAAS
;
A
#
# COMPACT_ATOMS: atom_id res chain seq x y z
N THR A 1 -26.81 -54.81 14.60
CA THR A 1 -26.59 -53.41 14.15
C THR A 1 -25.30 -53.37 13.33
N ASN A 2 -25.43 -53.62 12.02
CA ASN A 2 -24.32 -53.75 11.07
C ASN A 2 -23.72 -52.37 10.74
N ARG A 3 -22.41 -52.20 10.99
CA ARG A 3 -21.65 -50.98 10.67
C ARG A 3 -21.29 -50.93 9.17
N PRO A 4 -21.44 -49.78 8.48
CA PRO A 4 -21.07 -49.60 7.08
C PRO A 4 -19.57 -49.25 6.88
N ALA A 5 -18.69 -49.65 7.81
CA ALA A 5 -17.27 -49.27 7.77
C ALA A 5 -16.38 -50.23 6.96
N ASN A 6 -16.84 -51.45 6.66
CA ASN A 6 -15.99 -52.51 6.10
C ASN A 6 -15.94 -52.55 4.55
N SER A 7 -16.94 -51.96 3.90
CA SER A 7 -17.03 -51.90 2.43
C SER A 7 -16.15 -50.81 1.82
N TYR A 8 -16.07 -49.64 2.48
CA TYR A 8 -15.30 -48.49 1.99
C TYR A 8 -13.78 -48.75 2.00
N CYS A 9 -13.26 -49.39 3.06
CA CYS A 9 -11.84 -49.77 3.14
C CYS A 9 -11.43 -50.82 2.10
N ARG A 10 -12.32 -51.80 1.80
CA ARG A 10 -12.07 -52.81 0.75
C ARG A 10 -12.07 -52.20 -0.65
N LEU A 11 -12.99 -51.26 -0.92
CA LEU A 11 -13.04 -50.53 -2.19
C LEU A 11 -11.78 -49.68 -2.42
N LYS A 12 -11.29 -48.99 -1.39
CA LYS A 12 -10.08 -48.15 -1.47
C LYS A 12 -8.83 -48.99 -1.77
N GLY A 13 -8.70 -50.16 -1.14
CA GLY A 13 -7.62 -51.12 -1.40
C GLY A 13 -7.68 -51.73 -2.81
N ALA A 14 -8.87 -52.10 -3.28
CA ALA A 14 -9.07 -52.64 -4.63
C ALA A 14 -8.79 -51.60 -5.75
N LEU A 15 -9.20 -50.34 -5.56
CA LEU A 15 -8.94 -49.23 -6.48
C LEU A 15 -7.46 -48.86 -6.57
N GLN A 16 -6.76 -48.76 -5.42
CA GLN A 16 -5.32 -48.51 -5.42
C GLN A 16 -4.53 -49.66 -6.06
N THR A 17 -5.00 -50.90 -5.93
CA THR A 17 -4.36 -52.07 -6.57
C THR A 17 -4.57 -52.05 -8.08
N ARG A 18 -5.75 -51.65 -8.57
CA ARG A 18 -6.05 -51.53 -10.01
C ARG A 18 -5.23 -50.45 -10.72
N LEU A 19 -5.08 -49.27 -10.12
CA LEU A 19 -4.23 -48.21 -10.69
C LEU A 19 -2.75 -48.59 -10.70
N ARG A 20 -2.29 -49.38 -9.73
CA ARG A 20 -0.91 -49.89 -9.67
C ARG A 20 -0.65 -51.05 -10.63
N SER A 21 -1.69 -51.79 -11.03
CA SER A 21 -1.58 -52.89 -12.01
C SER A 21 -1.65 -52.42 -13.47
N MET A 22 -2.04 -51.16 -13.72
CA MET A 22 -1.91 -50.50 -15.02
C MET A 22 -0.42 -50.19 -15.25
N ALA A 23 0.32 -51.20 -15.72
CA ALA A 23 1.78 -51.19 -15.79
C ALA A 23 2.31 -50.85 -17.19
N SER A 24 1.46 -50.84 -18.22
CA SER A 24 1.83 -50.52 -19.59
C SER A 24 1.32 -49.12 -20.00
N ALA A 25 2.03 -48.47 -20.94
CA ALA A 25 1.57 -47.21 -21.53
C ALA A 25 0.21 -47.36 -22.25
N GLU A 26 -0.08 -48.55 -22.77
CA GLU A 26 -1.34 -48.94 -23.44
C GLU A 26 -2.52 -48.94 -22.45
N ASP A 27 -2.32 -49.38 -21.20
CA ASP A 27 -3.38 -49.36 -20.17
C ASP A 27 -3.80 -47.92 -19.78
N LEU A 28 -2.92 -46.94 -20.01
CA LEU A 28 -3.13 -45.52 -19.68
C LEU A 28 -3.49 -44.66 -20.89
N GLU A 29 -3.61 -45.23 -22.10
CA GLU A 29 -3.93 -44.50 -23.34
C GLU A 29 -5.25 -43.72 -23.28
N GLY A 30 -6.17 -44.08 -22.38
CA GLY A 30 -7.43 -43.37 -22.15
C GLY A 30 -7.38 -42.26 -21.08
N LEU A 31 -6.23 -42.04 -20.44
CA LEU A 31 -6.07 -41.06 -19.36
C LEU A 31 -5.14 -39.91 -19.79
N GLU A 32 -5.76 -38.82 -20.24
CA GLU A 32 -5.05 -37.56 -20.46
C GLU A 32 -5.00 -36.75 -19.15
N LEU A 33 -3.80 -36.40 -18.70
CA LEU A 33 -3.63 -35.48 -17.57
C LEU A 33 -3.85 -34.05 -18.06
N CYS A 34 -5.09 -33.57 -17.96
CA CYS A 34 -5.44 -32.19 -18.27
C CYS A 34 -6.01 -31.46 -17.03
N GLY A 35 -5.73 -30.16 -16.93
CA GLY A 35 -6.23 -29.31 -15.86
C GLY A 35 -6.05 -27.83 -16.19
N GLN A 36 -6.71 -26.96 -15.43
CA GLN A 36 -6.56 -25.51 -15.58
C GLN A 36 -5.29 -25.05 -14.86
N SER A 37 -4.55 -24.12 -15.47
CA SER A 37 -3.41 -23.43 -14.84
C SER A 37 -3.35 -21.98 -15.31
N GLU A 38 -2.80 -21.11 -14.47
CA GLU A 38 -2.51 -19.71 -14.82
C GLU A 38 -1.04 -19.44 -14.49
N SER A 39 -0.28 -18.94 -15.46
CA SER A 39 1.11 -18.54 -15.23
C SER A 39 1.19 -17.31 -14.32
N LEU A 40 2.23 -17.21 -13.50
CA LEU A 40 2.46 -16.06 -12.61
C LEU A 40 2.44 -14.73 -13.36
N THR A 41 3.13 -14.67 -14.51
CA THR A 41 3.20 -13.44 -15.32
C THR A 41 1.81 -13.02 -15.84
N GLN A 42 0.95 -13.98 -16.21
CA GLN A 42 -0.43 -13.70 -16.63
C GLN A 42 -1.29 -13.21 -15.46
N ARG A 43 -1.15 -13.82 -14.28
CA ARG A 43 -1.84 -13.36 -13.07
C ARG A 43 -1.47 -11.92 -12.72
N LEU A 44 -0.18 -11.59 -12.74
CA LEU A 44 0.31 -10.23 -12.49
C LEU A 44 -0.21 -9.24 -13.54
N ARG A 45 -0.17 -9.60 -14.83
CA ARG A 45 -0.75 -8.79 -15.90
C ARG A 45 -2.23 -8.49 -15.66
N ASN A 46 -3.00 -9.50 -15.23
CA ASN A 46 -4.42 -9.34 -14.93
C ASN A 46 -4.64 -8.40 -13.75
N ILE A 47 -3.84 -8.52 -12.68
CA ILE A 47 -3.87 -7.61 -11.54
C ILE A 47 -3.60 -6.15 -11.99
N LEU A 48 -2.64 -5.92 -12.88
CA LEU A 48 -2.27 -4.56 -13.29
C LEU A 48 -3.37 -3.80 -14.05
N LYS A 49 -4.32 -4.49 -14.71
CA LYS A 49 -5.45 -3.85 -15.40
C LYS A 49 -6.27 -2.94 -14.47
N ASP A 50 -6.30 -3.31 -13.19
CA ASP A 50 -7.04 -2.63 -12.15
C ASP A 50 -6.30 -1.39 -11.61
N TYR A 51 -5.00 -1.26 -11.83
CA TYR A 51 -4.12 -0.20 -11.27
C TYR A 51 -3.65 0.81 -12.33
N SER A 52 -4.59 1.55 -12.94
CA SER A 52 -4.31 2.50 -14.03
C SER A 52 -4.31 3.98 -13.63
N ASP A 53 -4.61 4.34 -12.37
CA ASP A 53 -4.79 5.74 -11.94
C ASP A 53 -3.47 6.54 -11.78
N GLY A 54 -2.32 5.95 -12.09
CA GLY A 54 -1.00 6.58 -12.00
C GLY A 54 -0.51 6.85 -10.57
N LEU A 55 -1.35 6.69 -9.54
CA LEU A 55 -1.02 6.92 -8.12
C LEU A 55 -1.01 5.64 -7.28
N ALA A 56 -1.41 4.51 -7.87
CA ALA A 56 -1.36 3.19 -7.26
C ALA A 56 -0.06 2.93 -6.50
N ILE A 57 1.10 3.18 -7.12
CA ILE A 57 2.40 2.83 -6.53
C ILE A 57 2.73 3.68 -5.30
N PRO A 58 2.70 5.03 -5.35
CA PRO A 58 2.87 5.86 -4.16
C PRO A 58 1.88 5.50 -3.04
N LYS A 59 0.60 5.32 -3.36
CA LYS A 59 -0.43 4.95 -2.38
C LYS A 59 -0.11 3.61 -1.71
N GLU A 60 0.22 2.58 -2.48
CA GLU A 60 0.54 1.25 -1.95
C GLU A 60 1.83 1.23 -1.14
N ILE A 61 2.86 1.99 -1.53
CA ILE A 61 4.10 2.11 -0.75
C ILE A 61 3.85 2.82 0.57
N ILE A 62 3.07 3.91 0.58
CA ILE A 62 2.69 4.62 1.80
C ILE A 62 1.85 3.73 2.69
N GLN A 63 0.89 3.00 2.12
CA GLN A 63 0.02 2.10 2.88
C GLN A 63 0.81 0.98 3.57
N ASN A 64 1.73 0.34 2.84
CA ASN A 64 2.58 -0.72 3.39
C ASN A 64 3.50 -0.18 4.49
N ALA A 65 4.00 1.05 4.35
CA ALA A 65 4.79 1.69 5.39
C ALA A 65 3.95 2.03 6.63
N ASP A 66 2.74 2.53 6.45
CA ASP A 66 1.79 2.86 7.52
C ASP A 66 1.38 1.63 8.33
N ASP A 67 1.06 0.53 7.62
CA ASP A 67 0.75 -0.78 8.19
C ASP A 67 1.94 -1.42 8.95
N ALA A 68 3.17 -1.06 8.56
CA ALA A 68 4.39 -1.46 9.25
C ALA A 68 4.77 -0.53 10.42
N GLY A 69 3.95 0.49 10.72
CA GLY A 69 4.21 1.46 11.78
C GLY A 69 5.33 2.46 11.47
N ALA A 70 5.70 2.62 10.19
CA ALA A 70 6.67 3.63 9.79
C ALA A 70 6.09 5.03 10.01
N THR A 71 6.95 5.98 10.39
CA THR A 71 6.54 7.40 10.55
C THR A 71 6.93 8.25 9.35
N LYS A 72 7.85 7.78 8.51
CA LYS A 72 8.37 8.52 7.37
C LYS A 72 8.54 7.65 6.14
N VAL A 73 8.05 8.16 5.01
CA VAL A 73 8.24 7.59 3.68
C VAL A 73 9.06 8.55 2.81
N THR A 74 9.94 8.01 1.98
CA THR A 74 10.74 8.78 1.04
C THR A 74 10.78 8.06 -0.30
N LEU A 75 10.25 8.70 -1.34
CA LEU A 75 10.37 8.24 -2.73
C LEU A 75 11.53 9.00 -3.38
N ILE A 76 12.38 8.29 -4.12
CA ILE A 76 13.55 8.86 -4.77
C ILE A 76 13.54 8.43 -6.22
N TYR A 77 13.36 9.39 -7.13
CA TYR A 77 13.68 9.14 -8.52
C TYR A 77 15.18 9.19 -8.69
N ASP A 78 15.78 8.03 -8.98
CA ASP A 78 17.19 7.88 -9.27
C ASP A 78 17.39 7.81 -10.78
N SER A 79 17.90 8.88 -11.36
CA SER A 79 18.15 9.00 -12.80
C SER A 79 19.60 8.66 -13.17
N ARG A 80 20.38 8.04 -12.27
CA ARG A 80 21.75 7.60 -12.57
C ARG A 80 21.71 6.49 -13.62
N SER A 81 22.55 6.62 -14.66
CA SER A 81 22.65 5.60 -15.71
C SER A 81 23.32 4.30 -15.25
N ASN A 82 24.22 4.39 -14.26
CA ASN A 82 24.99 3.28 -13.68
C ASN A 82 25.65 2.34 -14.70
N ARG A 83 26.00 2.83 -15.90
CA ARG A 83 26.60 2.01 -16.98
C ARG A 83 27.90 1.32 -16.56
N GLN A 84 28.63 1.92 -15.63
CA GLN A 84 29.85 1.35 -15.05
C GLN A 84 29.59 0.07 -14.24
N TRP A 85 28.37 -0.16 -13.75
CA TRP A 85 28.01 -1.25 -12.85
C TRP A 85 27.23 -2.38 -13.56
N GLN A 86 27.68 -2.83 -14.72
CA GLN A 86 26.96 -3.86 -15.50
C GLN A 86 27.69 -5.20 -15.65
N LYS A 87 29.01 -5.23 -15.37
CA LYS A 87 29.85 -6.41 -15.62
C LYS A 87 29.72 -7.55 -14.59
N SER A 88 29.70 -7.21 -13.30
CA SER A 88 29.74 -8.19 -12.18
C SER A 88 28.39 -8.24 -11.46
N VAL A 89 27.39 -8.76 -12.17
CA VAL A 89 25.98 -8.86 -11.73
C VAL A 89 25.56 -10.32 -11.61
N LEU A 90 24.46 -10.61 -10.91
CA LEU A 90 24.03 -11.99 -10.60
C LEU A 90 23.67 -12.83 -11.83
N SER A 91 23.33 -12.18 -12.95
CA SER A 91 22.93 -12.80 -14.21
C SER A 91 23.04 -11.76 -15.32
N GLY A 92 23.31 -12.20 -16.56
CA GLY A 92 23.53 -11.28 -17.69
C GLY A 92 22.41 -10.24 -17.88
N ARG A 93 21.14 -10.63 -17.72
CA ARG A 93 19.98 -9.74 -17.88
C ARG A 93 19.82 -8.73 -16.72
N MET A 94 20.46 -8.96 -15.57
CA MET A 94 20.47 -7.99 -14.47
C MET A 94 21.32 -6.75 -14.78
N ALA A 95 22.15 -6.79 -15.83
CA ALA A 95 22.91 -5.62 -16.31
C ALA A 95 21.98 -4.48 -16.76
N ASP A 96 20.86 -4.83 -17.41
CA ASP A 96 19.87 -3.86 -17.89
C ASP A 96 19.05 -3.24 -16.74
N CYS A 97 19.09 -3.85 -15.55
CA CYS A 97 18.38 -3.38 -14.35
C CYS A 97 19.23 -2.43 -13.49
N GLN A 98 20.41 -2.02 -13.98
CA GLN A 98 21.34 -1.20 -13.19
C GLN A 98 21.05 0.28 -13.29
N GLY A 99 20.38 0.73 -14.35
CA GLY A 99 20.12 2.13 -14.68
C GLY A 99 19.06 2.82 -13.80
N PRO A 100 18.30 3.77 -14.38
CA PRO A 100 17.33 4.56 -13.65
C PRO A 100 16.33 3.71 -12.86
N SER A 101 15.95 4.17 -11.67
CA SER A 101 15.04 3.46 -10.78
C SER A 101 14.21 4.40 -9.93
N LEU A 102 13.06 3.92 -9.46
CA LEU A 102 12.36 4.52 -8.33
C LEU A 102 12.77 3.77 -7.07
N TRP A 103 13.33 4.48 -6.11
CA TRP A 103 13.50 3.96 -4.75
C TRP A 103 12.34 4.36 -3.88
N ALA A 104 11.95 3.47 -2.98
CA ALA A 104 11.07 3.78 -1.88
C ALA A 104 11.71 3.36 -0.57
N HIS A 105 11.74 4.28 0.37
CA HIS A 105 12.29 4.07 1.70
C HIS A 105 11.23 4.35 2.76
N ASN A 106 11.17 3.50 3.77
CA ASN A 106 10.50 3.82 5.02
C ASN A 106 11.36 3.40 6.23
N ASN A 107 11.14 4.04 7.36
CA ASN A 107 11.93 3.83 8.57
C ASN A 107 11.43 2.69 9.47
N SER A 108 10.60 1.78 8.95
CA SER A 108 10.25 0.52 9.62
C SER A 108 11.02 -0.65 8.99
N GLU A 109 11.44 -1.60 9.82
CA GLU A 109 12.20 -2.79 9.39
C GLU A 109 11.22 -3.96 9.14
N PHE A 110 11.30 -4.61 7.99
CA PHE A 110 10.54 -5.83 7.70
C PHE A 110 10.84 -6.95 8.69
N THR A 111 9.79 -7.56 9.21
CA THR A 111 9.86 -8.81 9.96
C THR A 111 10.06 -10.01 9.03
N PRO A 112 10.47 -11.18 9.55
CA PRO A 112 10.49 -12.42 8.75
C PRO A 112 9.12 -12.78 8.15
N GLU A 113 8.03 -12.44 8.85
CA GLU A 113 6.68 -12.65 8.37
C GLU A 113 6.35 -11.73 7.19
N ASP A 114 6.79 -10.47 7.21
CA ASP A 114 6.60 -9.53 6.10
C ASP A 114 7.27 -10.04 4.81
N PHE A 115 8.47 -10.59 4.90
CA PHE A 115 9.12 -11.24 3.75
C PHE A 115 8.34 -12.47 3.25
N THR A 116 7.70 -13.21 4.14
CA THR A 116 6.87 -14.36 3.76
C THR A 116 5.59 -13.89 3.07
N ASN A 117 4.95 -12.86 3.63
CA ASN A 117 3.76 -12.23 3.10
C ASN A 117 3.99 -11.57 1.74
N LEU A 118 5.17 -11.00 1.52
CA LEU A 118 5.59 -10.42 0.23
C LEU A 118 5.53 -11.44 -0.92
N LEU A 119 5.80 -12.72 -0.64
CA LEU A 119 5.80 -13.80 -1.65
C LEU A 119 4.40 -14.37 -1.92
N ASN A 120 3.42 -14.06 -1.06
CA ASN A 120 2.07 -14.62 -1.13
C ASN A 120 1.11 -13.69 -1.89
N LEU A 121 0.95 -13.93 -3.20
CA LEU A 121 0.04 -13.16 -4.06
C LEU A 121 -1.44 -13.23 -3.66
N GLY A 122 -1.83 -14.26 -2.89
CA GLY A 122 -3.23 -14.50 -2.52
C GLY A 122 -3.70 -13.82 -1.24
N GLY A 123 -2.85 -13.08 -0.52
CA GLY A 123 -3.23 -12.32 0.67
C GLY A 123 -3.82 -13.14 1.84
N ALA A 124 -3.78 -14.48 1.78
CA ALA A 124 -4.47 -15.36 2.72
C ALA A 124 -4.06 -15.13 4.20
N THR A 125 -2.82 -14.72 4.44
CA THR A 125 -2.28 -14.45 5.78
C THR A 125 -2.69 -13.09 6.37
N LYS A 126 -3.09 -12.10 5.56
CA LYS A 126 -3.49 -10.77 6.06
C LYS A 126 -4.96 -10.69 6.54
N ARG A 127 -5.73 -11.77 6.39
CA ARG A 127 -7.15 -11.82 6.84
C ARG A 127 -7.30 -11.74 8.36
N SER A 128 -6.27 -12.06 9.15
CA SER A 128 -6.29 -12.04 10.62
C SER A 128 -5.80 -10.72 11.24
N GLN A 129 -5.25 -9.78 10.46
CA GLN A 129 -4.65 -8.53 10.98
C GLN A 129 -5.67 -7.39 10.99
N SER A 130 -6.50 -7.33 12.05
CA SER A 130 -7.63 -6.38 12.18
C SER A 130 -7.25 -4.90 12.27
N THR A 131 -6.00 -4.60 12.65
CA THR A 131 -5.48 -3.23 12.85
C THR A 131 -4.72 -2.67 11.65
N LYS A 132 -4.54 -3.44 10.57
CA LYS A 132 -3.90 -2.97 9.33
C LYS A 132 -4.93 -2.56 8.29
N VAL A 133 -4.58 -1.56 7.49
CA VAL A 133 -5.44 -1.03 6.44
C VAL A 133 -5.33 -1.88 5.16
N GLY A 134 -4.12 -2.29 4.78
CA GLY A 134 -3.84 -3.04 3.56
C GLY A 134 -4.15 -4.53 3.70
N ARG A 135 -5.30 -4.99 3.20
CA ARG A 135 -5.81 -6.36 3.43
C ARG A 135 -5.53 -7.37 2.32
N PHE A 136 -5.53 -6.94 1.06
CA PHE A 136 -5.56 -7.89 -0.06
C PHE A 136 -4.18 -8.49 -0.39
N GLY A 137 -3.08 -7.91 0.09
CA GLY A 137 -1.72 -8.36 -0.26
C GLY A 137 -1.37 -8.21 -1.75
N LEU A 138 -2.31 -7.74 -2.57
CA LEU A 138 -2.17 -7.55 -4.02
C LEU A 138 -1.52 -6.23 -4.39
N GLY A 139 -1.65 -5.21 -3.54
CA GLY A 139 -1.27 -3.84 -3.86
C GLY A 139 0.22 -3.62 -4.12
N PHE A 140 1.10 -4.40 -3.49
CA PHE A 140 2.52 -4.37 -3.83
C PHE A 140 2.79 -4.74 -5.29
N ASN A 141 1.96 -5.59 -5.91
CA ASN A 141 2.12 -5.96 -7.33
C ASN A 141 1.92 -4.79 -8.30
N SER A 142 1.33 -3.67 -7.86
CA SER A 142 1.25 -2.45 -8.68
C SER A 142 2.63 -1.93 -9.12
N VAL A 143 3.71 -2.27 -8.41
CA VAL A 143 5.09 -1.90 -8.80
C VAL A 143 5.49 -2.50 -10.16
N TYR A 144 4.84 -3.58 -10.59
CA TYR A 144 5.09 -4.16 -11.90
C TYR A 144 4.60 -3.28 -13.06
N ASN A 145 3.90 -2.18 -12.82
CA ASN A 145 3.72 -1.13 -13.83
C ASN A 145 5.07 -0.47 -14.19
N LEU A 146 6.02 -0.35 -13.25
CA LEU A 146 7.32 0.30 -13.46
C LEU A 146 8.45 -0.65 -13.83
N THR A 147 8.44 -1.85 -13.25
CA THR A 147 9.59 -2.75 -13.25
C THR A 147 9.19 -4.19 -13.47
N ASP A 148 10.11 -5.03 -13.96
CA ASP A 148 9.92 -6.49 -14.00
C ASP A 148 10.64 -7.21 -12.86
N VAL A 149 11.55 -6.53 -12.15
CA VAL A 149 12.38 -7.12 -11.10
C VAL A 149 12.54 -6.16 -9.92
N PRO A 150 11.49 -6.02 -9.09
CA PRO A 150 11.58 -5.24 -7.86
C PRO A 150 12.47 -5.95 -6.84
N SER A 151 13.10 -5.18 -5.96
CA SER A 151 13.86 -5.74 -4.85
C SER A 151 13.64 -4.99 -3.54
N VAL A 152 13.60 -5.74 -2.43
CA VAL A 152 13.32 -5.23 -1.08
C VAL A 152 14.49 -5.57 -0.17
N PHE A 153 15.15 -4.55 0.37
CA PHE A 153 16.24 -4.67 1.34
C PHE A 153 15.78 -4.18 2.72
N SER A 154 15.92 -5.03 3.74
CA SER A 154 15.62 -4.67 5.13
C SER A 154 16.39 -5.57 6.10
N GLY A 155 16.94 -4.99 7.16
CA GLY A 155 17.82 -5.68 8.09
C GLY A 155 19.01 -6.28 7.34
N TRP A 156 19.16 -7.60 7.38
CA TRP A 156 20.22 -8.34 6.68
C TRP A 156 19.78 -8.97 5.36
N ARG A 157 18.52 -8.80 4.97
CA ARG A 157 17.88 -9.58 3.91
C ARG A 157 17.55 -8.73 2.70
N LEU A 158 17.96 -9.19 1.53
CA LEU A 158 17.61 -8.62 0.23
C LEU A 158 16.82 -9.66 -0.57
N GLN A 159 15.59 -9.33 -0.91
CA GLN A 159 14.70 -10.15 -1.74
C GLN A 159 14.57 -9.53 -3.13
N PHE A 160 14.95 -10.26 -4.17
CA PHE A 160 14.60 -9.97 -5.56
C PHE A 160 13.36 -10.79 -5.94
N LEU A 161 12.42 -10.18 -6.65
CA LEU A 161 11.32 -10.88 -7.31
C LEU A 161 11.55 -10.83 -8.82
N ASP A 162 11.40 -11.96 -9.48
CA ASP A 162 11.63 -12.15 -10.93
C ASP A 162 10.57 -13.13 -11.45
N PRO A 163 9.32 -12.68 -11.58
CA PRO A 163 8.21 -13.52 -12.01
C PRO A 163 8.41 -14.20 -13.36
N HIS A 164 9.25 -13.66 -14.26
CA HIS A 164 9.55 -14.27 -15.55
C HIS A 164 10.41 -15.53 -15.42
N GLY A 165 11.07 -15.74 -14.28
CA GLY A 165 11.84 -16.95 -13.96
C GLY A 165 11.00 -18.23 -13.83
N GLU A 166 9.67 -18.14 -13.82
CA GLU A 166 8.76 -19.29 -13.93
C GLU A 166 9.02 -20.09 -15.21
N THR A 167 9.37 -19.40 -16.32
CA THR A 167 9.71 -20.03 -17.59
C THR A 167 11.23 -20.01 -17.80
N ARG A 168 11.82 -21.19 -18.02
CA ARG A 168 13.25 -21.34 -18.33
C ARG A 168 13.69 -20.44 -19.49
N GLY A 169 14.81 -19.75 -19.30
CA GLY A 169 15.40 -18.84 -20.29
C GLY A 169 14.74 -17.45 -20.33
N ARG A 170 13.77 -17.17 -19.45
CA ARG A 170 13.09 -15.86 -19.39
C ARG A 170 13.29 -15.10 -18.08
N GLY A 171 13.90 -15.70 -17.06
CA GLY A 171 14.23 -14.98 -15.83
C GLY A 171 15.29 -13.90 -16.04
N PHE A 172 15.25 -12.85 -15.24
CA PHE A 172 16.36 -11.92 -15.06
C PHE A 172 17.50 -12.57 -14.25
N LEU A 173 17.18 -13.51 -13.36
CA LEU A 173 18.12 -14.23 -12.50
C LEU A 173 18.36 -15.69 -12.96
N GLU A 174 18.16 -15.96 -14.25
CA GLU A 174 18.26 -17.28 -14.88
C GLU A 174 19.56 -18.03 -14.55
N ASP A 175 20.71 -17.33 -14.54
CA ASP A 175 22.01 -17.95 -14.25
C ASP A 175 22.07 -18.48 -12.80
N VAL A 176 21.38 -17.83 -11.85
CA VAL A 176 21.25 -18.29 -10.47
C VAL A 176 20.34 -19.52 -10.40
N TYR A 177 19.21 -19.49 -11.09
CA TYR A 177 18.23 -20.59 -11.12
C TYR A 177 18.83 -21.87 -11.69
N ARG A 178 19.56 -21.75 -12.81
CA ARG A 178 20.24 -22.87 -13.45
C ARG A 178 21.27 -23.53 -12.53
N ARG A 179 22.05 -22.73 -11.79
CA ARG A 179 23.04 -23.24 -10.82
C ARG A 179 22.39 -23.97 -9.65
N GLN A 180 21.19 -23.56 -9.24
CA GLN A 180 20.43 -24.17 -8.14
C GLN A 180 19.55 -25.35 -8.60
N GLY A 181 19.54 -25.69 -9.90
CA GLY A 181 18.90 -26.90 -10.42
C GLY A 181 17.39 -26.80 -10.67
N GLY A 182 16.82 -25.61 -10.91
CA GLY A 182 15.39 -25.47 -11.17
C GLY A 182 14.96 -24.12 -11.73
N ASN A 183 13.64 -23.91 -11.86
CA ASN A 183 13.03 -22.62 -12.11
C ASN A 183 12.62 -21.98 -10.77
N SER A 184 12.73 -20.66 -10.66
CA SER A 184 12.29 -19.90 -9.48
C SER A 184 11.86 -18.50 -9.93
N THR A 185 11.09 -17.82 -9.08
CA THR A 185 10.53 -16.50 -9.37
C THR A 185 11.11 -15.40 -8.48
N GLY A 186 12.26 -15.67 -7.86
CA GLY A 186 12.96 -14.72 -7.01
C GLY A 186 14.21 -15.32 -6.35
N VAL A 187 15.00 -14.45 -5.72
CA VAL A 187 16.20 -14.81 -4.96
C VAL A 187 16.21 -14.03 -3.65
N LYS A 188 16.45 -14.72 -2.54
CA LYS A 188 16.64 -14.11 -1.22
C LYS A 188 18.10 -14.26 -0.78
N LEU A 189 18.74 -13.15 -0.44
CA LEU A 189 20.09 -13.10 0.10
C LEU A 189 20.05 -12.71 1.57
N ASN A 190 20.97 -13.27 2.36
CA ASN A 190 21.15 -12.94 3.77
C ASN A 190 22.61 -12.60 4.05
N PHE A 191 22.89 -11.31 4.22
CA PHE A 191 24.24 -10.77 4.40
C PHE A 191 24.80 -10.96 5.82
N ALA A 192 23.99 -11.49 6.75
CA ALA A 192 24.50 -11.96 8.05
C ALA A 192 25.31 -13.27 7.93
N THR A 193 25.24 -13.96 6.79
CA THR A 193 25.93 -15.24 6.57
C THR A 193 27.19 -15.07 5.73
N LYS A 194 28.21 -15.90 5.97
CA LYS A 194 29.43 -15.94 5.15
C LYS A 194 29.14 -16.16 3.66
N ALA A 195 28.17 -17.01 3.34
CA ALA A 195 27.77 -17.25 1.95
C ALA A 195 27.15 -16.00 1.30
N GLY A 196 26.30 -15.26 2.03
CA GLY A 196 25.75 -13.99 1.54
C GLY A 196 26.82 -12.91 1.36
N GLN A 197 27.80 -12.85 2.26
CA GLN A 197 28.95 -11.95 2.14
C GLN A 197 29.81 -12.29 0.92
N GLN A 198 30.02 -13.57 0.63
CA GLN A 198 30.71 -14.01 -0.58
C GLN A 198 29.97 -13.56 -1.84
N VAL A 199 28.62 -13.66 -1.87
CA VAL A 199 27.83 -13.15 -3.00
C VAL A 199 28.02 -11.64 -3.19
N LEU A 200 28.11 -10.84 -2.12
CA LEU A 200 28.43 -9.40 -2.26
C LEU A 200 29.81 -9.18 -2.89
N ALA A 201 30.81 -9.96 -2.48
CA ALA A 201 32.18 -9.86 -2.98
C ALA A 201 32.33 -10.33 -4.44
N ASP A 202 31.59 -11.36 -4.84
CA ASP A 202 31.63 -11.93 -6.20
C ASP A 202 30.87 -11.06 -7.22
N PHE A 203 29.85 -10.31 -6.76
CA PHE A 203 28.97 -9.51 -7.61
C PHE A 203 28.86 -8.03 -7.17
N PRO A 204 29.97 -7.29 -6.97
CA PRO A 204 29.93 -5.92 -6.47
C PRO A 204 29.07 -4.96 -7.31
N HIS A 205 29.01 -5.15 -8.63
CA HIS A 205 28.19 -4.28 -9.48
C HIS A 205 26.69 -4.46 -9.26
N GLN A 206 26.25 -5.67 -8.85
CA GLN A 206 24.84 -5.92 -8.53
C GLN A 206 24.32 -4.99 -7.42
N PHE A 207 25.16 -4.73 -6.43
CA PHE A 207 24.81 -4.06 -5.18
C PHE A 207 25.30 -2.61 -5.12
N ALA A 208 26.20 -2.20 -6.00
CA ALA A 208 26.73 -0.83 -6.06
C ALA A 208 25.66 0.29 -6.09
N PRO A 209 24.49 0.15 -6.77
CA PRO A 209 23.47 1.19 -6.77
C PRO A 209 22.86 1.52 -5.40
N TYR A 210 22.95 0.60 -4.43
CA TYR A 210 22.43 0.80 -3.07
C TYR A 210 23.30 1.75 -2.24
N ALA A 211 24.59 1.84 -2.56
CA ALA A 211 25.56 2.60 -1.78
C ALA A 211 25.14 4.08 -1.62
N GLY A 212 25.00 4.52 -0.36
CA GLY A 212 24.65 5.88 0.02
C GLY A 212 23.16 6.23 -0.08
N VAL A 213 22.32 5.39 -0.68
CA VAL A 213 20.88 5.64 -0.77
C VAL A 213 20.25 5.53 0.61
N MET A 214 19.70 6.64 1.12
CA MET A 214 19.11 6.73 2.46
C MET A 214 20.01 6.24 3.60
N GLY A 215 21.33 6.44 3.46
CA GLY A 215 22.31 6.01 4.46
C GLY A 215 22.66 4.52 4.39
N CYS A 216 22.25 3.82 3.33
CA CYS A 216 22.70 2.45 3.07
C CYS A 216 24.22 2.42 2.92
N ALA A 217 24.86 1.50 3.63
CA ALA A 217 26.30 1.30 3.57
C ALA A 217 26.73 0.83 2.17
N SER A 218 27.96 1.15 1.77
CA SER A 218 28.56 0.65 0.53
C SER A 218 28.75 -0.86 0.57
N ASP A 219 29.07 -1.40 1.74
CA ASP A 219 29.05 -2.82 2.04
C ASP A 219 27.76 -3.15 2.81
N LEU A 220 26.85 -3.87 2.15
CA LEU A 220 25.54 -4.27 2.70
C LEU A 220 25.67 -5.30 3.84
N SER A 221 26.85 -5.87 4.07
CA SER A 221 27.14 -6.76 5.18
C SER A 221 27.79 -6.07 6.39
N ALA A 222 28.15 -4.80 6.28
CA ALA A 222 28.78 -4.07 7.37
C ALA A 222 27.83 -3.90 8.58
N GLN A 223 26.54 -3.64 8.31
CA GLN A 223 25.52 -3.45 9.34
C GLN A 223 24.13 -3.73 8.77
N PRO A 224 23.14 -4.11 9.61
CA PRO A 224 21.78 -4.30 9.13
C PRO A 224 21.18 -2.96 8.72
N TYR A 225 20.42 -2.96 7.62
CA TYR A 225 19.70 -1.78 7.18
C TYR A 225 18.49 -1.52 8.09
N ARG A 226 18.54 -0.42 8.85
CA ARG A 226 17.52 -0.02 9.83
C ARG A 226 16.36 0.72 9.15
N GLY A 227 15.56 -0.04 8.42
CA GLY A 227 14.42 0.43 7.65
C GLY A 227 14.11 -0.54 6.52
N THR A 228 13.27 -0.11 5.59
CA THR A 228 12.97 -0.87 4.37
C THR A 228 13.30 -0.03 3.16
N LEU A 229 14.12 -0.57 2.26
CA LEU A 229 14.52 0.06 1.01
C LEU A 229 14.07 -0.81 -0.17
N ILE A 230 13.17 -0.29 -0.98
CA ILE A 230 12.61 -0.93 -2.17
C ILE A 230 13.23 -0.27 -3.39
N ARG A 231 13.81 -1.06 -4.28
CA ARG A 231 14.33 -0.61 -5.57
C ARG A 231 13.44 -1.11 -6.69
N LEU A 232 13.02 -0.20 -7.56
CA LEU A 232 12.22 -0.49 -8.75
C LEU A 232 12.98 -0.01 -9.99
N PRO A 233 13.87 -0.83 -10.58
CA PRO A 233 14.53 -0.50 -11.84
C PRO A 233 13.51 -0.23 -12.95
N LEU A 234 13.60 0.91 -13.61
CA LEU A 234 12.60 1.30 -14.59
C LEU A 234 12.69 0.44 -15.85
N ARG A 235 11.53 -0.02 -16.33
CA ARG A 235 11.43 -0.88 -17.51
C ARG A 235 11.92 -0.14 -18.75
N THR A 236 12.95 -0.69 -19.38
CA THR A 236 13.52 -0.18 -20.62
C THR A 236 12.65 -0.53 -21.85
N PRO A 237 12.83 0.17 -22.98
CA PRO A 237 12.16 -0.18 -24.23
C PRO A 237 12.36 -1.63 -24.69
N GLN A 238 13.54 -2.21 -24.41
CA GLN A 238 13.80 -3.60 -24.77
C GLN A 238 13.06 -4.58 -23.84
N GLN A 239 13.11 -4.34 -22.53
CA GLN A 239 12.38 -5.16 -21.55
C GLN A 239 10.87 -5.12 -21.79
N ALA A 240 10.31 -3.98 -22.17
CA ALA A 240 8.89 -3.83 -22.52
C ALA A 240 8.43 -4.74 -23.65
N LYS A 241 9.27 -4.97 -24.69
CA LYS A 241 8.95 -5.89 -25.78
C LYS A 241 8.89 -7.36 -25.33
N GLU A 242 9.70 -7.71 -24.34
CA GLU A 242 9.84 -9.08 -23.85
C GLU A 242 8.94 -9.38 -22.65
N SER A 243 8.47 -8.36 -21.94
CA SER A 243 7.75 -8.53 -20.69
C SER A 243 6.38 -9.18 -20.90
N LYS A 244 6.18 -10.31 -20.23
CA LYS A 244 4.88 -10.97 -20.13
C LYS A 244 3.95 -10.31 -19.09
N ILE A 245 4.37 -9.23 -18.43
CA ILE A 245 3.57 -8.57 -17.40
C ILE A 245 3.02 -7.25 -17.93
N CYS A 246 3.89 -6.34 -18.36
CA CYS A 246 3.52 -5.02 -18.83
C CYS A 246 4.44 -4.54 -19.97
N GLN A 247 3.84 -4.09 -21.07
CA GLN A 247 4.55 -3.58 -22.25
C GLN A 247 4.76 -2.06 -22.21
N GLN A 248 4.34 -1.38 -21.14
CA GLN A 248 4.58 0.05 -20.96
C GLN A 248 6.05 0.28 -20.56
N VAL A 249 6.72 1.13 -21.34
CA VAL A 249 8.04 1.68 -21.02
C VAL A 249 7.89 2.72 -19.93
N TYR A 250 8.84 2.79 -19.02
CA TYR A 250 8.86 3.83 -17.99
C TYR A 250 10.14 4.67 -18.10
N GLY A 251 10.04 5.79 -18.80
CA GLY A 251 11.14 6.72 -19.03
C GLY A 251 11.06 7.97 -18.14
N GLU A 252 11.80 9.01 -18.53
CA GLU A 252 11.82 10.27 -17.80
C GLU A 252 10.47 11.00 -17.81
N MET A 253 9.70 10.89 -18.91
CA MET A 253 8.39 11.52 -19.05
C MET A 253 7.35 10.87 -18.13
N GLU A 254 7.30 9.54 -18.10
CA GLU A 254 6.38 8.80 -17.23
C GLU A 254 6.73 9.03 -15.75
N MET A 255 8.02 9.06 -15.40
CA MET A 255 8.47 9.42 -14.04
C MET A 255 8.08 10.86 -13.66
N ARG A 256 8.21 11.81 -14.58
CA ARG A 256 7.77 13.19 -14.37
C ARG A 256 6.28 13.26 -14.07
N ASP A 257 5.45 12.57 -14.86
CA ASP A 257 4.00 12.52 -14.66
C ASP A 257 3.64 11.92 -13.29
N LEU A 258 4.25 10.78 -12.92
CA LEU A 258 4.05 10.15 -11.61
C LEU A 258 4.44 11.08 -10.46
N LEU A 259 5.61 11.71 -10.53
CA LEU A 259 6.08 12.63 -9.49
C LEU A 259 5.20 13.88 -9.41
N GLY A 260 4.75 14.41 -10.56
CA GLY A 260 3.83 15.54 -10.65
C GLY A 260 2.49 15.24 -9.97
N LYS A 261 1.83 14.16 -10.40
CA LYS A 261 0.58 13.67 -9.80
C LYS A 261 0.74 13.40 -8.31
N THR A 262 1.85 12.76 -7.90
CA THR A 262 2.12 12.49 -6.49
C THR A 262 2.24 13.78 -5.70
N ALA A 263 2.96 14.78 -6.23
CA ALA A 263 3.15 16.07 -5.58
C ALA A 263 1.85 16.85 -5.42
N GLU A 264 0.97 16.81 -6.43
CA GLU A 264 -0.34 17.46 -6.41
C GLU A 264 -1.22 16.95 -5.25
N VAL A 265 -1.28 15.62 -5.06
CA VAL A 265 -2.13 15.01 -4.02
C VAL A 265 -1.42 14.76 -2.69
N ALA A 266 -0.13 15.09 -2.57
CA ALA A 266 0.70 14.67 -1.43
C ALA A 266 0.18 15.14 -0.07
N HIS A 267 -0.42 16.32 -0.02
CA HIS A 267 -1.04 16.87 1.20
C HIS A 267 -2.22 16.00 1.68
N LEU A 268 -2.98 15.38 0.77
CA LEU A 268 -4.07 14.47 1.10
C LEU A 268 -3.57 13.07 1.48
N LEU A 269 -2.43 12.62 0.94
CA LEU A 269 -1.89 11.27 1.21
C LEU A 269 -1.58 11.02 2.69
N LEU A 270 -1.39 12.06 3.49
CA LEU A 270 -1.10 11.94 4.93
C LEU A 270 -2.31 12.24 5.83
N LEU A 271 -3.44 12.69 5.28
CA LEU A 271 -4.54 13.23 6.08
C LEU A 271 -5.06 12.20 7.10
N PHE A 272 -5.32 10.96 6.66
CA PHE A 272 -5.91 9.90 7.49
C PHE A 272 -4.99 8.71 7.78
N THR A 273 -3.68 8.83 7.57
CA THR A 273 -2.72 7.76 7.89
C THR A 273 -2.68 7.45 9.39
N GLN A 274 -2.43 6.19 9.79
CA GLN A 274 -2.35 5.78 11.20
C GLN A 274 -1.03 6.21 11.85
N SER A 275 0.09 6.05 11.16
CA SER A 275 1.45 6.14 11.70
C SER A 275 2.33 7.10 10.89
N VAL A 276 2.24 7.07 9.56
CA VAL A 276 3.05 7.92 8.68
C VAL A 276 2.66 9.37 8.88
N SER A 277 3.65 10.21 9.17
CA SER A 277 3.49 11.65 9.39
C SER A 277 4.37 12.48 8.47
N ALA A 278 5.26 11.87 7.68
CA ALA A 278 6.09 12.58 6.72
C ALA A 278 6.27 11.81 5.40
N LEU A 279 6.14 12.53 4.29
CA LEU A 279 6.41 12.05 2.94
C LEU A 279 7.44 12.97 2.28
N ARG A 280 8.46 12.39 1.63
CA ARG A 280 9.45 13.14 0.84
C ARG A 280 9.54 12.61 -0.57
N LEU A 281 9.65 13.51 -1.54
CA LEU A 281 10.03 13.19 -2.92
C LEU A 281 11.41 13.79 -3.18
N LEU A 282 12.35 12.95 -3.57
CA LEU A 282 13.73 13.34 -3.86
C LEU A 282 14.09 12.97 -5.30
N HIS A 283 15.07 13.68 -5.87
CA HIS A 283 15.69 13.37 -7.16
C HIS A 283 17.19 13.14 -6.97
N LEU A 284 17.65 11.95 -7.32
CA LEU A 284 19.05 11.56 -7.31
C LEU A 284 19.55 11.54 -8.75
N ARG A 285 20.43 12.49 -9.09
CA ARG A 285 20.99 12.64 -10.45
C ARG A 285 22.42 12.14 -10.53
N ASP A 286 23.27 12.69 -9.68
CA ASP A 286 24.73 12.47 -9.66
C ASP A 286 25.19 12.19 -8.22
N GLY A 287 26.03 11.17 -8.03
CA GLY A 287 26.53 10.80 -6.71
C GLY A 287 25.43 10.33 -5.74
N PRO A 288 25.66 10.38 -4.41
CA PRO A 288 24.70 9.92 -3.40
C PRO A 288 23.76 11.03 -2.87
N LYS A 289 23.98 12.30 -3.26
CA LYS A 289 23.23 13.44 -2.69
C LYS A 289 21.97 13.72 -3.49
N ALA A 290 20.82 13.31 -2.95
CA ALA A 290 19.53 13.60 -3.57
C ALA A 290 19.07 15.04 -3.31
N ALA A 291 18.47 15.67 -4.31
CA ALA A 291 17.82 16.98 -4.19
C ALA A 291 16.34 16.80 -3.80
N MET A 292 15.84 17.62 -2.88
CA MET A 292 14.44 17.54 -2.43
C MET A 292 13.52 18.24 -3.43
N LEU A 293 12.55 17.50 -3.98
CA LEU A 293 11.45 18.04 -4.78
C LEU A 293 10.30 18.51 -3.88
N LEU A 294 9.91 17.68 -2.92
CA LEU A 294 8.76 17.89 -2.05
C LEU A 294 9.02 17.29 -0.66
N GLU A 295 8.57 17.97 0.38
CA GLU A 295 8.37 17.39 1.70
C GLU A 295 6.98 17.77 2.22
N VAL A 296 6.22 16.78 2.69
CA VAL A 296 4.95 16.98 3.38
C VAL A 296 5.10 16.45 4.80
N LYS A 297 4.67 17.24 5.79
CA LYS A 297 4.59 16.81 7.18
C LYS A 297 3.20 17.03 7.74
N ARG A 298 2.71 16.05 8.48
CA ARG A 298 1.52 16.13 9.33
C ARG A 298 1.96 16.24 10.78
N SER A 299 1.42 17.21 11.51
CA SER A 299 1.66 17.41 12.94
C SER A 299 0.35 17.59 13.70
N LEU A 300 0.38 17.24 14.98
CA LEU A 300 -0.71 17.52 15.91
C LEU A 300 -0.58 18.97 16.38
N ILE A 301 -1.59 19.80 16.16
CA ILE A 301 -1.71 21.12 16.79
C ILE A 301 -2.23 20.92 18.21
N GLU A 302 -3.34 20.18 18.34
CA GLU A 302 -4.04 20.00 19.61
C GLU A 302 -4.82 18.69 19.60
N CYS A 303 -4.74 17.92 20.69
CA CYS A 303 -5.67 16.82 20.95
C CYS A 303 -6.88 17.36 21.71
N LEU A 304 -7.99 17.52 21.01
CA LEU A 304 -9.22 18.12 21.54
C LEU A 304 -10.01 17.11 22.38
N ARG A 305 -10.00 15.85 21.92
CA ARG A 305 -10.59 14.71 22.61
C ARG A 305 -9.80 13.44 22.27
N PRO A 306 -9.06 12.84 23.21
CA PRO A 306 -8.27 11.64 22.95
C PRO A 306 -9.18 10.42 22.75
N LEU A 307 -8.63 9.38 22.13
CA LEU A 307 -9.29 8.08 22.03
C LEU A 307 -8.91 7.23 23.27
N PRO A 308 -9.76 6.32 23.77
CA PRO A 308 -9.63 5.65 25.07
C PRO A 308 -8.41 4.72 25.22
N VAL A 309 -7.66 4.47 24.15
CA VAL A 309 -6.49 3.58 24.14
C VAL A 309 -5.20 4.36 23.89
N THR A 310 -5.31 5.68 23.70
CA THR A 310 -4.15 6.54 23.46
C THR A 310 -3.63 6.95 24.82
N SER A 311 -2.32 6.77 25.06
CA SER A 311 -1.68 7.36 26.23
C SER A 311 -1.90 8.88 26.23
N ASP A 312 -1.85 9.51 27.40
CA ASP A 312 -1.83 10.99 27.55
C ASP A 312 -0.58 11.64 26.92
N SER A 313 0.22 10.88 26.15
CA SER A 313 1.30 11.39 25.34
C SER A 313 0.75 12.31 24.26
N GLY A 314 1.27 13.54 24.21
CA GLY A 314 1.02 14.49 23.13
C GLY A 314 1.62 14.09 21.77
N LYS A 315 1.90 12.81 21.53
CA LYS A 315 2.47 12.32 20.28
C LYS A 315 1.36 12.05 19.27
N LEU A 316 1.54 12.56 18.04
CA LEU A 316 0.61 12.36 16.94
C LEU A 316 0.30 10.88 16.70
N CYS A 317 1.32 10.02 16.65
CA CYS A 317 1.16 8.61 16.35
C CYS A 317 0.18 7.92 17.29
N ASP A 318 0.23 8.24 18.58
CA ASP A 318 -0.63 7.62 19.59
C ASP A 318 -2.09 8.04 19.36
N GLN A 319 -2.31 9.30 18.98
CA GLN A 319 -3.63 9.87 18.73
C GLN A 319 -4.25 9.42 17.39
N THR A 320 -3.45 8.99 16.41
CA THR A 320 -3.91 8.62 15.06
C THR A 320 -4.10 7.11 14.84
N GLN A 321 -3.81 6.25 15.83
CA GLN A 321 -4.11 4.81 15.79
C GLN A 321 -5.60 4.49 15.97
N VAL A 322 -6.45 5.08 15.12
CA VAL A 322 -7.92 4.98 15.24
C VAL A 322 -8.42 3.55 15.07
N LEU A 323 -7.75 2.70 14.28
CA LEU A 323 -8.11 1.30 14.10
C LEU A 323 -7.93 0.51 15.39
N THR A 324 -6.76 0.64 16.02
CA THR A 324 -6.46 0.00 17.32
C THR A 324 -7.43 0.46 18.40
N ALA A 325 -7.70 1.76 18.45
CA ALA A 325 -8.68 2.32 19.38
C ALA A 325 -10.08 1.71 19.19
N ALA A 326 -10.48 1.49 17.94
CA ALA A 326 -11.77 0.88 17.63
C ALA A 326 -11.87 -0.58 18.03
N VAL A 327 -10.86 -1.39 17.71
CA VAL A 327 -10.83 -2.81 18.08
C VAL A 327 -10.93 -2.97 19.60
N HIS A 328 -10.17 -2.19 20.35
CA HIS A 328 -10.20 -2.24 21.82
C HIS A 328 -11.56 -1.79 22.39
N LYS A 329 -12.13 -0.70 21.87
CA LYS A 329 -13.47 -0.22 22.29
C LYS A 329 -14.53 -1.32 22.12
N MET A 330 -14.49 -2.03 21.00
CA MET A 330 -15.42 -3.12 20.70
C MET A 330 -15.26 -4.33 21.64
N GLN A 331 -14.04 -4.58 22.14
CA GLN A 331 -13.78 -5.66 23.10
C GLN A 331 -14.28 -5.35 24.51
N GLN A 332 -14.50 -4.07 24.86
CA GLN A 332 -14.93 -3.65 26.19
C GLN A 332 -16.45 -3.59 26.38
N GLU A 333 -17.25 -3.93 25.35
CA GLU A 333 -18.73 -3.95 25.39
C GLU A 333 -19.39 -2.69 26.01
N SER A 334 -18.74 -1.53 25.88
CA SER A 334 -19.24 -0.27 26.43
C SER A 334 -20.22 0.40 25.47
N ALA A 335 -21.38 0.82 26.00
CA ALA A 335 -22.40 1.56 25.25
C ALA A 335 -22.01 3.02 24.91
N GLU A 336 -20.91 3.54 25.46
CA GLU A 336 -20.50 4.91 25.20
C GLU A 336 -19.99 5.07 23.77
N LYS A 337 -20.49 6.08 23.06
CA LYS A 337 -20.00 6.44 21.72
C LYS A 337 -18.51 6.77 21.79
N LEU A 338 -17.70 6.08 20.98
CA LEU A 338 -16.32 6.50 20.78
C LEU A 338 -16.31 7.74 19.90
N ILE A 339 -15.75 8.84 20.41
CA ILE A 339 -15.49 10.05 19.64
C ILE A 339 -14.08 10.53 19.97
N GLY A 340 -13.25 10.71 18.94
CA GLY A 340 -11.93 11.33 19.05
C GLY A 340 -11.83 12.54 18.15
N GLN A 341 -11.17 13.60 18.62
CA GLN A 341 -11.06 14.86 17.88
C GLN A 341 -9.66 15.43 17.97
N LEU A 342 -9.11 15.77 16.81
CA LEU A 342 -7.75 16.28 16.67
C LEU A 342 -7.76 17.53 15.80
N ARG A 343 -6.95 18.51 16.17
CA ARG A 343 -6.56 19.61 15.31
C ARG A 343 -5.20 19.29 14.72
N LEU A 344 -5.12 19.16 13.40
CA LEU A 344 -3.93 18.73 12.68
C LEU A 344 -3.45 19.85 11.75
N ARG A 345 -2.14 19.88 11.51
CA ARG A 345 -1.53 20.73 10.48
C ARG A 345 -0.84 19.87 9.44
N ILE A 346 -1.05 20.20 8.17
CA ILE A 346 -0.31 19.63 7.05
C ILE A 346 0.48 20.76 6.39
N GLU A 347 1.81 20.67 6.48
CA GLU A 347 2.73 21.62 5.85
C GLU A 347 3.38 20.93 4.65
N THR A 348 3.41 21.63 3.52
CA THR A 348 4.00 21.16 2.28
C THR A 348 5.05 22.14 1.78
N TRP A 349 6.29 21.68 1.66
CA TRP A 349 7.40 22.44 1.07
C TRP A 349 7.72 21.88 -0.31
N TYR A 350 7.74 22.76 -1.32
CA TYR A 350 7.98 22.38 -2.71
C TYR A 350 9.14 23.16 -3.33
N SER A 351 10.05 22.45 -4.00
CA SER A 351 11.21 23.04 -4.65
C SER A 351 10.96 23.30 -6.14
N VAL A 352 10.63 24.55 -6.48
CA VAL A 352 10.48 25.01 -7.87
C VAL A 352 11.74 24.75 -8.69
N LYS A 353 12.93 24.86 -8.08
CA LYS A 353 14.21 24.61 -8.76
C LYS A 353 14.35 23.15 -9.21
N VAL A 354 13.98 22.20 -8.35
CA VAL A 354 14.04 20.76 -8.68
C VAL A 354 12.91 20.39 -9.64
N ALA A 355 11.71 20.94 -9.44
CA ALA A 355 10.57 20.75 -10.33
C ALA A 355 10.88 21.17 -11.78
N LYS A 356 11.39 22.40 -11.98
CA LYS A 356 11.80 22.90 -13.30
C LYS A 356 12.85 22.00 -13.96
N ARG A 357 13.80 21.48 -13.18
CA ARG A 357 14.82 20.55 -13.70
C ARG A 357 14.22 19.22 -14.16
N LEU A 358 13.27 18.70 -13.39
CA LEU A 358 12.52 17.50 -13.76
C LEU A 358 11.49 17.76 -14.86
N GLY A 359 11.26 19.03 -15.21
CA GLY A 359 10.23 19.52 -16.12
C GLY A 359 8.81 19.23 -15.63
N ILE A 360 8.61 19.19 -14.31
CA ILE A 360 7.28 19.16 -13.69
C ILE A 360 6.74 20.58 -13.71
N ASP A 361 5.54 20.79 -14.24
CA ASP A 361 4.91 22.10 -14.29
C ASP A 361 4.62 22.60 -12.87
N ALA A 362 5.47 23.52 -12.40
CA ALA A 362 5.42 24.09 -11.06
C ALA A 362 4.43 25.25 -10.94
N LEU A 363 3.64 25.54 -11.98
CA LEU A 363 2.84 26.77 -12.11
C LEU A 363 1.59 26.81 -11.20
N THR A 364 1.25 25.71 -10.52
CA THR A 364 0.02 25.59 -9.72
C THR A 364 0.26 25.18 -8.26
N VAL A 365 1.50 24.93 -7.84
CA VAL A 365 1.79 24.40 -6.50
C VAL A 365 2.30 25.52 -5.59
N ASP A 366 1.54 25.84 -4.55
CA ASP A 366 2.00 26.71 -3.47
C ASP A 366 3.29 26.12 -2.87
N THR A 367 4.38 26.90 -2.98
CA THR A 367 5.71 26.47 -2.55
C THR A 367 5.82 26.17 -1.06
N ASN A 368 4.91 26.75 -0.26
CA ASN A 368 4.86 26.57 1.18
C ASN A 368 3.41 26.59 1.66
N ARG A 369 2.67 25.51 1.34
CA ARG A 369 1.27 25.35 1.72
C ARG A 369 1.13 24.94 3.17
N LYS A 370 0.15 25.52 3.86
CA LYS A 370 -0.24 25.15 5.23
C LYS A 370 -1.75 24.98 5.31
N ASP A 371 -2.20 23.77 5.62
CA ASP A 371 -3.61 23.48 5.85
C ASP A 371 -3.80 23.02 7.30
N ASP A 372 -4.72 23.67 8.01
CA ASP A 372 -5.17 23.24 9.32
C ASP A 372 -6.49 22.46 9.17
N TRP A 373 -6.60 21.34 9.86
CA TRP A 373 -7.72 20.41 9.76
C TRP A 373 -8.28 20.08 11.14
N LEU A 374 -9.60 20.11 11.28
CA LEU A 374 -10.30 19.43 12.35
C LEU A 374 -10.67 18.04 11.88
N GLN A 375 -10.05 17.03 12.48
CA GLN A 375 -10.39 15.64 12.27
C GLN A 375 -11.26 15.15 13.43
N SER A 376 -12.44 14.63 13.11
CA SER A 376 -13.37 14.02 14.07
C SER A 376 -13.59 12.57 13.68
N THR A 377 -13.45 11.64 14.61
CA THR A 377 -13.56 10.19 14.39
C THR A 377 -14.61 9.61 15.30
N ALA A 378 -15.43 8.70 14.78
CA ALA A 378 -16.44 7.99 15.54
C ALA A 378 -16.57 6.52 15.12
N ILE A 379 -17.21 5.75 15.99
CA ILE A 379 -17.56 4.35 15.77
C ILE A 379 -19.08 4.22 15.62
N GLY A 380 -19.50 3.39 14.68
CA GLY A 380 -20.88 2.99 14.49
C GLY A 380 -21.33 1.98 15.55
N PHE A 381 -22.61 2.03 15.91
CA PHE A 381 -23.11 1.46 17.16
C PHE A 381 -24.37 0.60 16.99
N SER A 382 -24.92 0.52 15.78
CA SER A 382 -26.11 -0.28 15.47
C SER A 382 -25.80 -1.29 14.36
N ASP A 383 -26.40 -1.14 13.18
CA ASP A 383 -26.26 -2.05 12.04
C ASP A 383 -24.79 -2.30 11.71
N SER A 384 -23.97 -1.24 11.68
CA SER A 384 -22.54 -1.37 11.36
C SER A 384 -21.77 -2.19 12.41
N LEU A 385 -22.17 -2.14 13.69
CA LEU A 385 -21.59 -2.95 14.75
C LEU A 385 -21.98 -4.42 14.62
N GLU A 386 -23.26 -4.71 14.35
CA GLU A 386 -23.73 -6.07 14.11
C GLU A 386 -23.05 -6.69 12.88
N MET A 387 -22.99 -5.94 11.77
CA MET A 387 -22.31 -6.35 10.54
C MET A 387 -20.82 -6.65 10.77
N SER A 388 -20.15 -5.85 11.61
CA SER A 388 -18.75 -6.08 11.98
C SER A 388 -18.53 -7.40 12.72
N GLN A 389 -19.45 -7.79 13.60
CA GLN A 389 -19.34 -9.01 14.40
C GLN A 389 -19.61 -10.28 13.58
N HIS A 390 -20.42 -10.19 12.53
CA HIS A 390 -20.81 -11.31 11.68
C HIS A 390 -19.97 -11.47 10.40
N ASN A 391 -18.96 -10.62 10.21
CA ASN A 391 -18.08 -10.70 9.05
C ASN A 391 -16.99 -11.76 9.25
N GLU A 392 -16.78 -12.64 8.28
CA GLU A 392 -15.67 -13.61 8.29
C GLU A 392 -14.30 -12.93 8.45
N VAL A 393 -14.16 -11.71 7.91
CA VAL A 393 -12.96 -10.87 8.05
C VAL A 393 -13.32 -9.65 8.87
N PHE A 394 -12.89 -9.60 10.12
CA PHE A 394 -13.21 -8.51 11.06
C PHE A 394 -12.92 -7.11 10.46
N ARG A 395 -13.90 -6.20 10.56
CA ARG A 395 -13.78 -4.79 10.15
C ARG A 395 -14.37 -3.86 11.21
N PRO A 396 -13.58 -3.00 11.88
CA PRO A 396 -14.16 -2.08 12.85
C PRO A 396 -15.08 -1.07 12.15
N PRO A 397 -16.28 -0.77 12.68
CA PRO A 397 -17.23 0.15 12.07
C PRO A 397 -16.83 1.60 12.37
N LEU A 398 -15.82 2.10 11.66
CA LEU A 398 -15.18 3.38 11.97
C LEU A 398 -15.26 4.33 10.78
N ALA A 399 -15.55 5.59 11.09
CA ALA A 399 -15.45 6.69 10.15
C ALA A 399 -14.85 7.95 10.81
N SER A 400 -14.23 8.78 9.98
CA SER A 400 -13.71 10.08 10.35
C SER A 400 -14.12 11.11 9.30
N VAL A 401 -14.30 12.36 9.73
CA VAL A 401 -14.44 13.50 8.84
C VAL A 401 -13.26 14.45 9.07
N ALA A 402 -12.81 15.13 8.01
CA ALA A 402 -11.81 16.17 8.10
C ALA A 402 -12.33 17.46 7.47
N VAL A 403 -12.49 18.48 8.29
CA VAL A 403 -12.92 19.83 7.89
C VAL A 403 -11.71 20.74 7.89
N ARG A 404 -11.45 21.44 6.78
CA ARG A 404 -10.36 22.40 6.69
C ARG A 404 -10.75 23.69 7.40
N ILE A 405 -9.81 24.26 8.15
CA ILE A 405 -9.99 25.51 8.88
C ILE A 405 -8.96 26.51 8.33
N LYS A 406 -9.43 27.71 7.98
CA LYS A 406 -8.56 28.85 7.69
C LYS A 406 -8.67 29.86 8.83
N THR A 407 -7.53 30.36 9.27
CA THR A 407 -7.45 31.44 10.26
C THR A 407 -6.85 32.68 9.60
N SER A 408 -7.58 33.79 9.65
CA SER A 408 -7.16 35.09 9.14
C SER A 408 -7.52 36.17 10.15
N GLN A 409 -6.54 37.00 10.54
CA GLN A 409 -6.74 38.11 11.48
C GLN A 409 -7.53 37.69 12.73
N ASP A 410 -7.09 36.59 13.36
CA ASP A 410 -7.68 35.97 14.56
C ASP A 410 -9.11 35.41 14.42
N VAL A 411 -9.71 35.49 13.22
CA VAL A 411 -10.98 34.83 12.91
C VAL A 411 -10.69 33.48 12.24
N SER A 412 -11.22 32.40 12.82
CA SER A 412 -11.20 31.08 12.22
C SER A 412 -12.52 30.80 11.51
N ALA A 413 -12.44 30.32 10.28
CA ALA A 413 -13.59 29.95 9.47
C ALA A 413 -13.43 28.55 8.88
N ALA A 414 -14.55 27.86 8.71
CA ALA A 414 -14.63 26.64 7.92
C ALA A 414 -14.26 26.97 6.46
N ASP A 415 -13.28 26.28 5.92
CA ASP A 415 -12.84 26.46 4.54
C ASP A 415 -13.31 25.28 3.71
N VAL A 416 -14.45 25.46 3.05
CA VAL A 416 -15.13 24.45 2.24
C VAL A 416 -14.16 23.80 1.24
N VAL A 417 -14.22 22.47 1.18
CA VAL A 417 -13.53 21.68 0.15
C VAL A 417 -14.57 21.13 -0.80
N LYS A 418 -14.57 21.60 -2.06
CA LYS A 418 -15.52 21.16 -3.10
C LYS A 418 -14.76 20.81 -4.39
N PRO A 419 -14.88 19.57 -4.90
CA PRO A 419 -15.59 18.44 -4.28
C PRO A 419 -14.86 17.90 -3.04
N GLY A 420 -15.62 17.28 -2.15
CA GLY A 420 -15.06 16.43 -1.09
C GLY A 420 -14.44 15.16 -1.71
N VAL A 421 -13.72 14.41 -0.90
CA VAL A 421 -13.03 13.17 -1.35
C VAL A 421 -13.27 12.09 -0.32
N ALA A 422 -13.56 10.88 -0.79
CA ALA A 422 -13.66 9.70 0.06
C ALA A 422 -12.28 9.06 0.29
N PHE A 423 -12.04 8.61 1.51
CA PHE A 423 -10.79 7.97 1.94
C PHE A 423 -11.08 6.59 2.51
N SER A 424 -10.16 5.68 2.23
CA SER A 424 -9.96 4.45 3.02
C SER A 424 -8.52 4.51 3.55
N PHE A 425 -8.31 5.45 4.47
CA PHE A 425 -7.04 5.94 5.05
C PHE A 425 -6.10 6.64 4.07
N LEU A 426 -6.18 6.30 2.78
CA LEU A 426 -5.62 7.04 1.66
C LEU A 426 -6.75 7.53 0.72
N PRO A 427 -6.53 8.60 -0.05
CA PRO A 427 -7.55 9.15 -0.93
C PRO A 427 -7.92 8.15 -2.03
N LEU A 428 -9.22 7.89 -2.15
CA LEU A 428 -9.81 7.14 -3.26
C LEU A 428 -10.07 8.09 -4.43
N PRO A 429 -10.09 7.62 -5.68
CA PRO A 429 -10.51 8.42 -6.83
C PRO A 429 -12.05 8.52 -6.87
N VAL A 430 -12.66 8.89 -5.74
CA VAL A 430 -14.10 9.02 -5.54
C VAL A 430 -14.36 10.39 -4.91
N GLU A 431 -14.90 11.28 -5.74
CA GLU A 431 -15.37 12.60 -5.30
C GLU A 431 -16.70 12.46 -4.55
N THR A 432 -16.94 13.36 -3.61
CA THR A 432 -18.19 13.42 -2.85
C THR A 432 -18.79 14.81 -2.97
N PRO A 433 -20.13 14.94 -2.91
CA PRO A 433 -20.79 16.25 -2.88
C PRO A 433 -20.60 16.99 -1.55
N LEU A 434 -19.93 16.37 -0.58
CA LEU A 434 -19.69 16.92 0.74
C LEU A 434 -18.67 18.06 0.67
N LEU A 435 -18.80 19.02 1.59
CA LEU A 435 -17.92 20.19 1.68
C LEU A 435 -16.64 19.92 2.52
N PHE A 436 -16.37 18.65 2.79
CA PHE A 436 -15.31 18.14 3.65
C PHE A 436 -14.90 16.73 3.18
N HIS A 437 -13.77 16.23 3.69
CA HIS A 437 -13.31 14.87 3.38
C HIS A 437 -13.90 13.85 4.36
N VAL A 438 -14.24 12.67 3.85
CA VAL A 438 -14.75 11.56 4.65
C VAL A 438 -13.82 10.36 4.52
N ASN A 439 -13.46 9.77 5.65
CA ASN A 439 -12.69 8.54 5.75
C ASN A 439 -13.54 7.48 6.44
N ALA A 440 -13.48 6.24 5.98
CA ALA A 440 -14.04 5.14 6.74
C ALA A 440 -13.34 3.82 6.41
N THR A 441 -13.66 2.78 7.17
CA THR A 441 -13.30 1.38 6.87
C THR A 441 -14.14 0.82 5.72
N PHE A 442 -14.33 1.61 4.66
CA PHE A 442 -15.13 1.27 3.50
C PHE A 442 -14.73 -0.08 2.90
N ALA A 443 -15.74 -0.82 2.46
CA ALA A 443 -15.55 -1.89 1.50
C ALA A 443 -15.25 -1.25 0.14
N VAL A 444 -14.08 -1.56 -0.40
CA VAL A 444 -13.61 -1.07 -1.69
C VAL A 444 -13.27 -2.26 -2.58
N THR A 445 -13.41 -2.06 -3.88
CA THR A 445 -12.94 -2.97 -4.92
C THR A 445 -11.44 -3.30 -4.72
N SER A 446 -10.97 -4.43 -5.25
CA SER A 446 -9.55 -4.85 -5.19
C SER A 446 -8.58 -3.77 -5.68
N SER A 447 -9.00 -3.03 -6.71
CA SER A 447 -8.29 -1.88 -7.30
C SER A 447 -8.23 -0.64 -6.40
N ARG A 448 -9.07 -0.59 -5.35
CA ARG A 448 -9.35 0.58 -4.51
C ARG A 448 -9.80 1.81 -5.31
N ARG A 449 -10.38 1.62 -6.50
CA ARG A 449 -10.88 2.73 -7.34
C ARG A 449 -12.33 3.09 -7.07
N HIS A 450 -13.11 2.10 -6.65
CA HIS A 450 -14.54 2.26 -6.38
C HIS A 450 -14.87 1.71 -4.99
N LEU A 451 -15.86 2.34 -4.36
CA LEU A 451 -16.57 1.74 -3.24
C LEU A 451 -17.38 0.55 -3.77
N GLU A 452 -17.46 -0.51 -2.98
CA GLU A 452 -18.38 -1.60 -3.30
C GLU A 452 -19.83 -1.12 -3.09
N GLU A 453 -20.70 -1.45 -4.04
CA GLU A 453 -22.12 -1.06 -4.07
C GLU A 453 -23.02 -2.27 -3.81
N THR A 454 -24.32 -2.01 -3.59
CA THR A 454 -25.33 -3.07 -3.45
C THR A 454 -25.85 -3.47 -4.82
N THR A 455 -25.77 -4.75 -5.17
CA THR A 455 -26.31 -5.27 -6.44
C THR A 455 -27.59 -6.08 -6.20
N MET A 456 -28.44 -6.22 -7.23
CA MET A 456 -29.72 -6.93 -7.12
C MET A 456 -29.56 -8.46 -7.04
N ASP A 457 -28.41 -8.99 -7.44
CA ASP A 457 -28.15 -10.43 -7.56
C ASP A 457 -27.54 -11.03 -6.28
N GLU A 458 -27.24 -10.21 -5.27
CA GLU A 458 -26.61 -10.64 -4.02
C GLU A 458 -27.64 -11.10 -2.97
N SER A 459 -27.33 -12.21 -2.29
CA SER A 459 -28.20 -12.79 -1.27
C SER A 459 -28.35 -11.87 -0.05
N ASP A 460 -29.50 -11.93 0.63
CA ASP A 460 -29.83 -11.17 1.84
C ASP A 460 -29.05 -11.63 3.09
N GLY A 461 -27.74 -11.83 2.96
CA GLY A 461 -26.86 -12.10 4.07
C GLY A 461 -26.77 -10.93 5.05
N ARG A 462 -26.40 -11.23 6.31
CA ARG A 462 -26.16 -10.20 7.34
C ARG A 462 -24.97 -9.29 7.05
N TRP A 463 -24.12 -9.67 6.10
CA TRP A 463 -23.00 -8.87 5.65
C TRP A 463 -23.08 -8.65 4.14
N HIS A 464 -22.93 -7.38 3.73
CA HIS A 464 -22.88 -6.99 2.33
C HIS A 464 -21.98 -5.74 2.19
N PRO A 465 -21.04 -5.69 1.22
CA PRO A 465 -20.13 -4.55 1.02
C PRO A 465 -20.81 -3.18 0.87
N GLY A 466 -21.79 -3.05 -0.01
CA GLY A 466 -22.59 -1.83 -0.19
C GLY A 466 -23.41 -1.42 1.05
N ARG A 467 -24.13 -2.36 1.68
CA ARG A 467 -24.86 -2.09 2.95
C ARG A 467 -23.92 -1.65 4.06
N TRP A 468 -22.71 -2.22 4.12
CA TRP A 468 -21.66 -1.83 5.07
C TRP A 468 -21.23 -0.38 4.86
N ASN A 469 -20.96 0.01 3.61
CA ASN A 469 -20.61 1.39 3.28
C ASN A 469 -21.73 2.37 3.66
N ALA A 470 -22.99 2.02 3.38
CA ALA A 470 -24.16 2.83 3.74
C ALA A 470 -24.32 2.95 5.27
N ALA A 471 -24.15 1.85 6.02
CA ALA A 471 -24.24 1.85 7.48
C ALA A 471 -23.15 2.73 8.12
N LEU A 472 -21.91 2.65 7.62
CA LEU A 472 -20.81 3.52 8.06
C LEU A 472 -21.12 5.01 7.86
N LEU A 473 -21.70 5.38 6.71
CA LEU A 473 -22.07 6.76 6.43
C LEU A 473 -23.21 7.24 7.33
N ARG A 474 -24.26 6.42 7.50
CA ARG A 474 -25.44 6.77 8.32
C ARG A 474 -25.13 6.89 9.82
N GLU A 475 -24.21 6.07 10.32
CA GLU A 475 -23.91 6.00 11.76
C GLU A 475 -22.61 6.72 12.12
N ALA A 476 -21.48 6.16 11.72
CA ALA A 476 -20.16 6.60 12.17
C ALA A 476 -19.80 7.96 11.57
N ALA A 477 -19.99 8.15 10.25
CA ALA A 477 -19.62 9.41 9.60
C ALA A 477 -20.53 10.57 10.04
N CYS A 478 -21.85 10.33 10.13
CA CYS A 478 -22.80 11.29 10.71
C CYS A 478 -22.43 11.67 12.15
N THR A 479 -22.10 10.69 13.00
CA THR A 479 -21.70 10.96 14.39
C THR A 479 -20.41 11.79 14.45
N ALA A 480 -19.43 11.47 13.61
CA ALA A 480 -18.19 12.22 13.51
C ALA A 480 -18.43 13.67 13.04
N LEU A 481 -19.32 13.87 12.05
CA LEU A 481 -19.71 15.19 11.54
C LEU A 481 -20.43 16.03 12.59
N VAL A 482 -21.43 15.48 13.28
CA VAL A 482 -22.15 16.17 14.36
C VAL A 482 -21.17 16.64 15.43
N ALA A 483 -20.26 15.76 15.86
CA ALA A 483 -19.24 16.11 16.84
C ALA A 483 -18.29 17.21 16.33
N ALA A 484 -17.92 17.19 15.04
CA ALA A 484 -17.09 18.23 14.43
C ALA A 484 -17.80 19.59 14.43
N ILE A 485 -19.06 19.64 13.98
CA ILE A 485 -19.86 20.87 13.94
C ILE A 485 -20.06 21.44 15.35
N GLN A 486 -20.41 20.59 16.32
CA GLN A 486 -20.53 21.00 17.72
C GLN A 486 -19.23 21.61 18.24
N ARG A 487 -18.09 20.95 17.96
CA ARG A 487 -16.78 21.45 18.38
C ARG A 487 -16.46 22.79 17.74
N MET A 488 -16.66 22.92 16.43
CA MET A 488 -16.39 24.15 15.71
C MET A 488 -17.29 25.30 16.18
N ALA A 489 -18.55 25.03 16.50
CA ALA A 489 -19.46 26.02 17.08
C ALA A 489 -19.00 26.47 18.47
N SER A 490 -18.53 25.55 19.33
CA SER A 490 -17.95 25.89 20.63
C SER A 490 -16.66 26.71 20.52
N ASP A 491 -15.83 26.44 19.51
CA ASP A 491 -14.60 27.18 19.23
C ASP A 491 -14.85 28.52 18.49
N GLY A 492 -16.11 28.88 18.22
CA GLY A 492 -16.47 30.13 17.54
C GLY A 492 -16.06 30.18 16.06
N ILE A 493 -15.91 29.02 15.40
CA ILE A 493 -15.51 28.95 13.99
C ILE A 493 -16.71 29.32 13.10
N VAL A 494 -16.50 30.30 12.21
CA VAL A 494 -17.52 30.84 11.30
C VAL A 494 -17.78 29.87 10.12
N GLY A 495 -18.99 29.88 9.54
CA GLY A 495 -19.35 29.03 8.40
C GLY A 495 -19.65 27.57 8.75
N THR A 496 -19.85 27.28 10.04
CA THR A 496 -20.15 25.95 10.55
C THR A 496 -21.50 25.36 10.11
N PRO A 497 -22.60 26.14 10.04
CA PRO A 497 -23.90 25.58 9.62
C PRO A 497 -23.90 25.13 8.16
N ASP A 498 -23.10 25.76 7.30
CA ASP A 498 -23.01 25.48 5.87
C ASP A 498 -22.41 24.11 5.56
N LEU A 499 -21.71 23.50 6.54
CA LEU A 499 -21.16 22.14 6.43
C LEU A 499 -22.22 21.05 6.59
N TRP A 500 -23.38 21.37 7.17
CA TRP A 500 -24.47 20.42 7.21
C TRP A 500 -24.95 20.19 5.77
N PRO A 501 -24.98 18.94 5.28
CA PRO A 501 -25.49 18.68 3.95
C PRO A 501 -26.97 19.08 3.92
N LEU A 502 -27.25 20.23 3.33
CA LEU A 502 -28.62 20.61 3.01
C LEU A 502 -29.13 19.58 2.00
N PRO A 503 -30.34 19.05 2.17
CA PRO A 503 -30.96 18.31 1.09
C PRO A 503 -31.02 19.25 -0.11
N GLU A 504 -30.20 19.00 -1.12
CA GLU A 504 -30.44 19.59 -2.43
C GLU A 504 -31.90 19.24 -2.74
N ALA A 505 -32.72 20.26 -2.97
CA ALA A 505 -34.07 20.06 -3.45
C ALA A 505 -33.92 19.17 -4.68
N ALA A 506 -34.41 17.93 -4.58
CA ALA A 506 -34.41 16.99 -5.69
C ALA A 506 -35.11 17.69 -6.85
N SER A 507 -34.33 18.15 -7.82
CA SER A 507 -34.79 18.81 -9.05
C SER A 507 -34.22 18.06 -10.24
#